data_AF-A0A848XV19-F1
#
_entry.id   AF-A0A848XV19-F1
#
_cell.length_a   1.000
_cell.length_b   1.000
_cell.length_c   1.000
_cell.angle_alpha   90.00
_cell.angle_beta   90.00
_cell.angle_gamma   90.00
#
_symmetry.space_group_name_H-M   'P 1'
#
loop_
_entity.id
_entity.type
_entity.pdbx_description
1 polymer ?
#
loop_
_entity_poly.entity_id
_entity_poly.type
_entity_poly.pdbx_seq_one_letter_code
_entity_poly.pdbx_strand_id
1 'polypeptide(L)' 'MQEPFNAATWLVDRHVEAGDGGQVAIVEDDRTWTYAQVADEVTRVGAALRALGVTAEQR' A
#
# COMPACT_ATOMS: atom_id res chain seq x y z
N MET A 1 25.73 6.39 2.84
CA MET A 1 24.79 5.32 2.44
C MET A 1 23.40 5.95 2.38
N GLN A 2 22.66 5.72 1.31
CA GLN A 2 21.27 6.18 1.21
C GLN A 2 20.38 5.24 2.03
N GLU A 3 19.43 5.78 2.79
CA GLU A 3 18.50 4.95 3.54
C GLU A 3 17.61 4.15 2.58
N PRO A 4 17.26 2.89 2.92
CA PRO A 4 16.36 2.09 2.12
C PRO A 4 14.99 2.77 2.04
N PHE A 5 14.47 2.90 0.82
CA PHE A 5 13.17 3.52 0.55
C PHE A 5 12.17 2.46 0.05
N ASN A 6 10.96 2.49 0.59
CA ASN A 6 9.84 1.68 0.12
C ASN A 6 8.70 2.59 -0.33
N ALA A 7 8.24 2.41 -1.57
CA ALA A 7 7.18 3.22 -2.14
C ALA A 7 5.83 3.02 -1.45
N ALA A 8 5.46 1.79 -1.09
CA ALA A 8 4.20 1.51 -0.40
C ALA A 8 4.17 2.19 0.98
N THR A 9 5.29 2.16 1.71
CA THR A 9 5.41 2.84 3.00
C THR A 9 5.24 4.35 2.87
N TRP A 10 5.89 4.96 1.88
CA TRP A 10 5.80 6.41 1.69
C TRP A 10 4.43 6.89 1.18
N LEU A 11 3.84 6.13 0.25
CA LEU A 11 2.60 6.52 -0.43
C LEU A 11 1.34 6.12 0.32
N VAL A 12 1.39 5.08 1.17
CA VAL A 12 0.21 4.52 1.83
C VAL A 12 0.41 4.48 3.34
N ASP A 13 1.37 3.70 3.83
CA ASP A 13 1.46 3.37 5.27
C ASP A 13 1.63 4.62 6.14
N ARG A 14 2.45 5.59 5.71
CA ARG A 14 2.67 6.81 6.52
C ARG A 14 1.40 7.60 6.77
N HIS A 15 0.42 7.56 5.86
CA HIS A 15 -0.84 8.28 6.04
C HIS A 15 -1.70 7.60 7.12
N VAL A 16 -1.72 6.27 7.14
CA VAL A 16 -2.39 5.51 8.19
C VAL A 16 -1.71 5.76 9.55
N GLU A 17 -0.38 5.72 9.60
CA GLU A 17 0.41 5.98 10.81
C GLU A 17 0.24 7.42 11.33
N ALA A 18 0.04 8.39 10.43
CA ALA A 18 -0.24 9.78 10.79
C ALA A 18 -1.68 10.00 11.31
N GLY A 19 -2.54 8.98 11.31
CA GLY A 19 -3.94 9.07 11.72
C GLY A 19 -4.90 9.45 10.60
N ASP A 20 -4.41 9.61 9.36
CA ASP A 20 -5.22 9.98 8.19
C ASP A 20 -5.85 8.76 7.49
N GLY A 21 -5.89 7.60 8.15
CA GLY A 21 -6.39 6.34 7.57
C GLY A 21 -7.84 6.40 7.04
N GLY A 22 -8.67 7.31 7.60
CA GLY A 22 -10.04 7.55 7.14
C GLY A 22 -10.15 8.48 5.93
N GLN A 23 -9.07 9.16 5.53
CA GLN A 23 -9.07 10.05 4.38
C GLN A 23 -9.11 9.25 3.07
N VAL A 24 -9.83 9.76 2.07
CA VAL A 24 -9.89 9.17 0.72
C VAL A 24 -8.53 9.24 0.04
N ALA A 25 -8.04 8.10 -0.43
CA ALA A 25 -6.78 7.92 -1.15
C ALA A 25 -7.00 7.70 -2.65
N ILE A 26 -8.03 6.94 -3.02
CA ILE A 26 -8.37 6.63 -4.43
C ILE A 26 -9.85 6.92 -4.65
N VAL A 27 -10.15 7.57 -5.78
CA VAL A 27 -11.52 7.79 -6.27
C VAL A 27 -11.68 7.02 -7.57
N GLU A 28 -12.66 6.13 -7.59
CA GLU A 28 -13.16 5.41 -8.76
C GLU A 28 -14.58 5.88 -9.06
N ASP A 29 -15.15 5.48 -10.20
CA ASP A 29 -16.47 5.98 -10.63
C ASP A 29 -17.58 5.70 -9.62
N ASP A 30 -17.68 4.46 -9.11
CA ASP A 30 -18.74 4.02 -8.20
C ASP A 30 -18.29 3.89 -6.73
N ARG A 31 -17.01 4.16 -6.44
CA ARG A 31 -16.43 3.90 -5.12
C ARG A 31 -15.24 4.80 -4.79
N THR A 32 -15.11 5.11 -3.51
CA THR A 32 -13.89 5.69 -2.94
C THR A 32 -13.22 4.70 -2.00
N TRP A 33 -11.89 4.77 -1.93
CA TRP A 33 -11.08 3.99 -1.01
C TRP A 33 -10.34 4.92 -0.05
N THR A 34 -10.40 4.61 1.24
CA THR A 34 -9.58 5.32 2.24
C THR A 34 -8.16 4.76 2.28
N TYR A 35 -7.22 5.53 2.85
CA TYR A 35 -5.84 5.05 3.04
C TYR A 35 -5.78 3.73 3.81
N ALA A 36 -6.60 3.55 4.85
CA ALA A 36 -6.67 2.29 5.59
C ALA A 36 -7.13 1.12 4.70
N GLN A 37 -8.13 1.32 3.87
CA GLN A 37 -8.61 0.27 2.96
C GLN A 37 -7.55 -0.07 1.90
N VAL A 38 -6.86 0.93 1.35
CA VAL A 38 -5.76 0.69 0.40
C VAL A 38 -4.63 -0.09 1.06
N ALA A 39 -4.25 0.25 2.29
CA ALA A 39 -3.21 -0.47 3.05
C ALA A 39 -3.54 -1.96 3.24
N ASP A 40 -4.80 -2.28 3.54
CA ASP A 40 -5.29 -3.66 3.65
C ASP A 40 -5.14 -4.41 2.32
N GLU A 41 -5.54 -3.79 1.20
CA GLU A 41 -5.44 -4.42 -0.13
C GLU A 41 -3.98 -4.64 -0.55
N VAL A 42 -3.11 -3.65 -0.34
CA VAL A 42 -1.67 -3.74 -0.61
C VAL A 42 -1.04 -4.86 0.20
N THR A 43 -1.39 -4.98 1.49
CA THR A 43 -0.89 -6.05 2.36
C THR A 43 -1.33 -7.42 1.86
N ARG A 44 -2.61 -7.58 1.49
CA ARG A 44 -3.13 -8.84 0.95
C ARG A 44 -2.45 -9.22 -0.35
N VAL A 45 -2.33 -8.30 -1.31
CA VAL A 45 -1.70 -8.56 -2.61
C VAL A 45 -0.21 -8.89 -2.42
N GLY A 46 0.50 -8.15 -1.56
CA GLY A 46 1.90 -8.42 -1.24
C GLY A 46 2.11 -9.79 -0.59
N ALA A 47 1.20 -10.25 0.28
CA ALA A 47 1.22 -11.60 0.81
C ALA A 47 0.98 -12.66 -0.27
N ALA A 48 0.02 -12.43 -1.18
CA ALA A 48 -0.27 -13.34 -2.28
C ALA A 48 0.90 -13.47 -3.27
N LEU A 49 1.54 -12.35 -3.64
CA LEU A 49 2.74 -12.37 -4.51
C LEU A 49 3.89 -13.14 -3.86
N ARG A 50 4.12 -12.95 -2.56
CA ARG A 50 5.11 -13.74 -1.81
C ARG A 50 4.77 -15.23 -1.83
N ALA A 51 3.50 -15.59 -1.66
CA ALA A 51 3.06 -16.99 -1.72
C ALA A 51 3.26 -17.62 -3.11
N LEU A 52 3.20 -16.82 -4.18
CA LEU A 52 3.53 -17.24 -5.54
C LEU A 52 5.05 -17.29 -5.83
N GLY A 53 5.89 -16.94 -4.85
CA GLY A 53 7.35 -16.95 -5.00
C GLY A 53 7.92 -15.74 -5.74
N VAL A 54 7.15 -14.65 -5.89
CA VAL A 54 7.64 -13.42 -6.51
C VAL A 54 8.68 -12.76 -5.60
N THR A 55 9.81 -12.39 -6.19
CA THR A 55 10.93 -11.72 -5.51
C THR A 55 11.13 -10.29 -6.03
N ALA A 56 11.95 -9.50 -5.33
CA ALA A 56 12.27 -8.14 -5.76
C ALA A 56 12.89 -8.13 -7.17
N GLU A 57 12.55 -7.13 -7.97
CA GLU A 57 12.98 -6.94 -9.38
C GLU A 57 12.49 -7.99 -10.40
N GLN A 58 11.70 -8.97 -9.98
CA GLN A 58 11.08 -9.95 -10.88
C GLN A 58 9.92 -9.31 -11.68
N ARG A 59 9.82 -9.61 -12.99
CA ARG A 59 8.84 -9.03 -13.92
C ARG A 59 8.23 -10.08 -14.82
#